data_AF-A0A9Q1MVB2-F1
#
_entry.id   AF-A0A9Q1MVB2-F1
#
_cell.length_a   1.000
_cell.length_b   1.000
_cell.length_c   1.000
_cell.angle_alpha   90.00
_cell.angle_beta   90.00
_cell.angle_gamma   90.00
#
_symmetry.space_group_name_H-M   'P 1'
#
loop_
_entity.id
_entity.type
_entity.pdbx_description
1 polymer ?
#
loop_
_entity_poly.entity_id
_entity_poly.type
_entity_poly.pdbx_seq_one_letter_code
_entity_poly.pdbx_strand_id
1 'polypeptide(L)'
;MFESKSSFHPVLDVSNIKTHVSVKLEMETVHYATWAELFKICCRAHKILHHIIPPKDGKRKKLTSDADKELWDTLDATIFGWIYATISTDLLHTIMELDSTAMSAWERLRDIFQNNQTLALLHWSRSSQPLT
;
A
#
# COMPACT_ATOMS: atom_id res chain seq x y z
N MET A 1 5.06 33.27 23.48
CA MET A 1 4.74 32.94 22.08
C MET A 1 5.36 31.58 21.79
N PHE A 2 4.55 30.54 21.59
CA PHE A 2 5.05 29.23 21.17
C PHE A 2 4.99 29.20 19.65
N GLU A 3 6.14 29.22 18.99
CA GLU A 3 6.22 28.90 17.56
C GLU A 3 5.81 27.45 17.39
N SER A 4 4.66 27.24 16.75
CA SER A 4 4.27 25.94 16.21
C SER A 4 5.26 25.59 15.13
N LYS A 5 6.27 24.79 15.48
CA LYS A 5 7.27 24.27 14.56
C LYS A 5 6.56 23.33 13.58
N SER A 6 6.04 23.89 12.48
CA SER A 6 5.49 23.13 11.36
C SER A 6 6.58 22.18 10.87
N SER A 7 6.48 20.90 11.25
CA SER A 7 7.43 19.90 10.79
C SER A 7 7.06 19.53 9.37
N PHE A 8 7.73 20.16 8.40
CA PHE A 8 7.62 19.79 7.00
C PHE A 8 7.94 18.30 6.85
N HIS A 9 6.96 17.52 6.40
CA HIS A 9 7.12 16.08 6.25
C HIS A 9 7.66 15.76 4.85
N PRO A 10 8.77 15.02 4.69
CA PRO A 10 9.42 14.78 3.39
C PRO A 10 8.52 14.19 2.29
N VAL A 11 7.47 13.46 2.68
CA VAL A 11 6.45 12.92 1.75
C VAL A 11 5.73 14.02 0.97
N LEU A 12 5.55 15.20 1.56
CA LEU A 12 4.84 16.30 0.94
C LEU A 12 5.63 16.94 -0.22
N ASP A 13 6.93 16.65 -0.32
CA ASP A 13 7.80 17.07 -1.43
C ASP A 13 7.79 16.04 -2.59
N VAL A 14 7.27 14.83 -2.34
CA VAL A 14 7.22 13.75 -3.33
C VAL A 14 5.91 13.82 -4.12
N SER A 15 5.88 14.74 -5.07
CA SER A 15 4.75 14.91 -6.00
C SER A 15 4.60 13.76 -7.01
N ASN A 16 5.64 12.95 -7.25
CA ASN A 16 5.63 11.95 -8.31
C ASN A 16 6.28 10.62 -7.89
N ILE A 17 5.52 9.77 -7.19
CA ILE A 17 5.96 8.43 -6.75
C ILE A 17 6.51 7.53 -7.88
N LYS A 18 6.15 7.80 -9.14
CA LYS A 18 6.57 7.01 -10.30
C LYS A 18 8.08 7.02 -10.53
N THR A 19 8.80 8.00 -9.97
CA THR A 19 10.28 8.01 -10.00
C THR A 19 10.88 6.97 -9.05
N HIS A 20 10.15 6.55 -8.01
CA HIS A 20 10.60 5.60 -7.00
C HIS A 20 10.02 4.19 -7.18
N VAL A 21 8.83 4.07 -7.76
CA VAL A 21 8.18 2.80 -8.10
C VAL A 21 7.97 2.75 -9.61
N SER A 22 8.97 2.25 -10.33
CA SER A 22 8.97 2.15 -11.81
C SER A 22 8.17 0.94 -12.33
N VAL A 23 7.80 0.01 -11.46
CA VAL A 23 7.01 -1.17 -11.81
C VAL A 23 5.53 -0.82 -11.68
N LYS A 24 4.78 -0.98 -12.77
CA LYS A 24 3.32 -0.94 -12.76
C LYS A 24 2.79 -2.33 -12.39
N LEU A 25 1.99 -2.43 -11.33
CA LEU A 25 1.38 -3.70 -10.93
C LEU A 25 0.17 -4.01 -11.81
N GLU A 26 0.07 -5.23 -12.33
CA GLU A 26 -1.05 -5.67 -13.16
C GLU A 26 -1.52 -7.07 -12.74
N MET A 27 -2.78 -7.41 -13.03
CA MET A 27 -3.50 -8.57 -12.47
C MET A 27 -2.85 -9.93 -12.78
N GLU A 28 -2.22 -10.05 -13.96
CA GLU A 28 -1.59 -11.30 -14.43
C GLU A 28 -0.08 -11.37 -14.14
N THR A 29 0.47 -10.38 -13.44
CA THR A 29 1.93 -10.28 -13.28
C THR A 29 2.44 -11.01 -12.04
N VAL A 30 3.55 -11.73 -12.20
CA VAL A 30 4.35 -12.28 -11.09
C VAL A 30 5.09 -11.19 -10.30
N HIS A 31 4.86 -9.92 -10.64
CA HIS A 31 5.58 -8.77 -10.10
C HIS A 31 5.02 -8.25 -8.79
N TYR A 32 3.93 -8.82 -8.25
CA TYR A 32 3.37 -8.39 -6.97
C TYR A 32 4.42 -8.34 -5.86
N ALA A 33 5.25 -9.38 -5.73
CA ALA A 33 6.31 -9.42 -4.71
C ALA A 33 7.32 -8.27 -4.89
N THR A 34 7.76 -8.02 -6.12
CA THR A 34 8.70 -6.95 -6.45
C THR A 34 8.08 -5.57 -6.23
N TRP A 35 6.87 -5.33 -6.73
CA TRP A 35 6.14 -4.08 -6.52
C TRP A 35 5.92 -3.81 -5.03
N ALA A 36 5.46 -4.82 -4.28
CA ALA A 36 5.20 -4.69 -2.85
C ALA A 36 6.48 -4.36 -2.08
N GLU A 37 7.63 -4.97 -2.42
CA GLU A 37 8.89 -4.65 -1.75
C GLU A 37 9.37 -3.23 -2.08
N LEU A 38 9.33 -2.80 -3.35
CA LEU A 38 9.68 -1.44 -3.75
C LEU A 38 8.79 -0.40 -3.06
N PHE A 39 7.48 -0.63 -3.00
CA PHE A 39 6.54 0.26 -2.33
C PHE A 39 6.84 0.36 -0.83
N LYS A 40 7.07 -0.77 -0.14
CA LYS A 40 7.48 -0.78 1.27
C LYS A 40 8.80 -0.04 1.49
N ILE A 41 9.79 -0.20 0.62
CA ILE A 41 11.07 0.52 0.70
C ILE A 41 10.84 2.03 0.60
N CYS A 42 10.02 2.48 -0.36
CA CYS A 42 9.66 3.88 -0.49
C CYS A 42 8.98 4.41 0.78
N CYS A 43 7.97 3.71 1.30
CA CYS A 43 7.29 4.11 2.53
C CYS A 43 8.24 4.13 3.75
N ARG A 44 9.21 3.22 3.83
CA ARG A 44 10.24 3.21 4.89
C ARG A 44 11.17 4.41 4.80
N ALA A 45 11.67 4.72 3.61
CA ALA A 45 12.54 5.88 3.37
C ALA A 45 11.88 7.18 3.83
N HIS A 46 10.56 7.24 3.71
CA HIS A 46 9.73 8.37 4.08
C HIS A 46 9.06 8.26 5.46
N LYS A 47 9.39 7.24 6.26
CA LYS A 47 8.86 7.01 7.63
C LYS A 47 7.34 6.86 7.73
N ILE A 48 6.68 6.42 6.67
CA ILE A 48 5.21 6.27 6.56
C ILE A 48 4.74 4.83 6.39
N LEU A 49 5.62 3.83 6.57
CA LEU A 49 5.25 2.42 6.46
C LEU A 49 4.02 2.04 7.33
N HIS A 50 3.87 2.71 8.46
CA HIS A 50 2.79 2.45 9.41
C HIS A 50 1.38 2.82 8.90
N HIS A 51 1.28 3.57 7.80
CA HIS A 51 0.01 3.84 7.12
C HIS A 51 -0.48 2.65 6.29
N ILE A 52 0.40 1.74 5.88
CA ILE A 52 0.02 0.56 5.05
C ILE A 52 0.18 -0.77 5.79
N ILE A 53 1.04 -0.82 6.81
CA ILE A 53 1.26 -2.03 7.62
C ILE A 53 1.28 -1.61 9.09
N PRO A 54 0.38 -2.14 9.94
CA PRO A 54 0.37 -1.80 11.35
C PRO A 54 1.69 -2.21 12.03
N PRO A 55 2.20 -1.44 13.01
CA PRO A 55 3.38 -1.81 13.78
C PRO A 55 3.18 -3.17 14.47
N LYS A 56 4.23 -4.02 14.46
CA LYS A 56 4.20 -5.36 15.08
C LYS A 56 3.84 -5.33 16.57
N ASP A 57 4.20 -4.26 17.26
CA ASP A 57 3.98 -4.13 18.70
C ASP A 57 2.56 -3.61 19.03
N GLY A 58 1.68 -3.44 18.04
CA GLY A 58 0.31 -2.93 18.20
C GLY A 58 0.22 -1.46 18.63
N LYS A 59 1.35 -0.81 18.92
CA LYS A 59 1.44 0.58 19.33
C LYS A 59 1.30 1.51 18.12
N ARG A 60 0.06 1.83 17.77
CA ARG A 60 -0.22 2.95 16.86
C ARG A 60 0.19 4.27 17.53
N LYS A 61 0.75 5.19 16.74
CA LYS A 61 1.07 6.55 17.21
C LYS A 61 -0.23 7.17 17.72
N LYS A 62 -0.26 7.57 18.99
CA LYS A 62 -1.41 8.29 19.55
C LYS A 62 -1.42 9.69 18.93
N LEU A 63 -2.47 10.00 18.18
CA LEU A 63 -2.68 11.34 17.63
C LEU A 63 -3.18 12.24 18.75
N THR A 64 -2.37 13.21 19.17
CA THR A 64 -2.59 13.99 20.39
C THR A 64 -3.13 15.39 20.14
N SER A 65 -3.01 15.89 18.91
CA SER A 65 -3.50 17.21 18.48
C SER A 65 -4.30 17.11 17.18
N ASP A 66 -5.09 18.12 16.86
CA ASP A 66 -5.81 18.17 15.58
C ASP A 66 -4.85 18.32 14.40
N ALA A 67 -3.74 19.04 14.57
CA ALA A 67 -2.67 19.12 13.56
C ALA A 67 -2.03 17.75 13.28
N ASP A 68 -1.87 16.89 14.30
CA ASP A 68 -1.37 15.52 14.10
C ASP A 68 -2.36 14.68 13.28
N LYS A 69 -3.67 14.88 13.47
CA LYS A 69 -4.72 14.18 12.71
C LYS A 69 -4.76 14.64 11.26
N GLU A 70 -4.75 15.95 11.03
CA GLU A 70 -4.73 16.52 9.69
C GLU A 70 -3.50 16.05 8.89
N LEU A 71 -2.32 16.04 9.53
CA LEU A 71 -1.11 15.48 8.92
C LEU A 71 -1.27 13.98 8.63
N TRP A 72 -1.86 13.21 9.54
CA TRP A 72 -2.12 11.79 9.32
C TRP A 72 -3.01 11.57 8.10
N ASP A 73 -4.13 12.28 8.00
CA ASP A 73 -5.09 12.16 6.90
C ASP A 73 -4.46 12.58 5.57
N THR A 74 -3.65 13.64 5.58
CA THR A 74 -2.89 14.09 4.41
C THR A 74 -1.91 13.03 3.92
N LEU A 75 -1.17 12.40 4.84
CA LEU A 75 -0.23 11.33 4.50
C LEU A 75 -0.96 10.08 4.00
N ASP A 76 -2.08 9.72 4.62
CA ASP A 76 -2.88 8.56 4.19
C ASP A 76 -3.42 8.75 2.77
N ALA A 77 -4.04 9.90 2.49
CA ALA A 77 -4.54 10.26 1.15
C ALA A 77 -3.42 10.29 0.10
N THR A 78 -2.23 10.79 0.47
CA THR A 78 -1.06 10.80 -0.43
C THR A 78 -0.64 9.38 -0.81
N ILE A 79 -0.52 8.49 0.17
CA ILE A 79 -0.10 7.10 -0.05
C ILE A 79 -1.18 6.33 -0.83
N PHE A 80 -2.45 6.59 -0.53
CA PHE A 80 -3.56 6.01 -1.28
C PHE A 80 -3.53 6.43 -2.76
N GLY A 81 -3.26 7.71 -3.04
CA GLY A 81 -3.02 8.20 -4.40
C GLY A 81 -1.82 7.54 -5.08
N TRP A 82 -0.75 7.25 -4.33
CA TRP A 82 0.42 6.54 -4.86
C TRP A 82 0.13 5.08 -5.23
N ILE A 83 -0.69 4.38 -4.43
CA ILE A 83 -1.14 3.03 -4.78
C ILE A 83 -1.86 3.10 -6.13
N TYR A 84 -2.84 3.99 -6.28
CA TYR A 84 -3.60 4.13 -7.53
C TYR A 84 -2.72 4.54 -8.73
N ALA A 85 -1.69 5.35 -8.52
CA ALA A 85 -0.79 5.77 -9.58
C ALA A 85 0.18 4.66 -10.08
N THR A 86 0.35 3.58 -9.31
CA THR A 86 1.33 2.52 -9.57
C THR A 86 0.72 1.16 -9.92
N ILE A 87 -0.60 1.08 -10.01
CA ILE A 87 -1.34 -0.12 -10.45
C ILE A 87 -1.97 0.08 -11.83
N SER A 88 -2.39 -1.00 -12.48
CA SER A 88 -3.18 -0.94 -13.71
C SER A 88 -4.59 -0.40 -13.47
N THR A 89 -5.20 0.14 -14.53
CA THR A 89 -6.58 0.62 -14.49
C THR A 89 -7.56 -0.47 -14.05
N ASP A 90 -7.32 -1.72 -14.47
CA ASP A 90 -8.17 -2.85 -14.09
C ASP A 90 -8.07 -3.16 -12.59
N LEU A 91 -6.85 -3.15 -12.03
CA LEU A 91 -6.66 -3.30 -10.60
C LEU A 91 -7.25 -2.12 -9.82
N LEU A 92 -7.07 -0.91 -10.34
CA LEU A 92 -7.68 0.29 -9.76
C LEU A 92 -9.19 0.12 -9.64
N HIS A 93 -9.89 -0.21 -10.73
CA HIS A 93 -11.33 -0.45 -10.68
C HIS A 93 -11.72 -1.62 -9.78
N THR A 94 -10.86 -2.63 -9.66
CA THR A 94 -11.12 -3.80 -8.80
C THR A 94 -11.04 -3.45 -7.31
N ILE A 95 -10.07 -2.64 -6.90
CA ILE A 95 -9.86 -2.32 -5.48
C ILE A 95 -10.50 -0.99 -5.07
N MET A 96 -11.04 -0.19 -5.98
CA MET A 96 -11.54 1.15 -5.69
C MET A 96 -12.69 1.10 -4.68
N GLU A 97 -12.58 1.89 -3.62
CA GLU A 97 -13.61 2.05 -2.59
C GLU A 97 -13.63 3.50 -2.11
N LEU A 98 -14.83 4.04 -1.88
CA LEU A 98 -15.02 5.41 -1.40
C LEU A 98 -14.56 5.53 0.05
N ASP A 99 -14.03 6.70 0.41
CA ASP A 99 -13.60 7.06 1.76
C ASP A 99 -12.69 6.01 2.43
N SER A 100 -11.88 5.35 1.61
CA SER A 100 -10.99 4.29 2.06
C SER A 100 -9.62 4.81 2.51
N THR A 101 -8.84 3.91 3.10
CA THR A 101 -7.49 4.21 3.59
C THR A 101 -6.43 3.54 2.73
N ALA A 102 -5.21 4.07 2.79
CA ALA A 102 -4.05 3.44 2.17
C ALA A 102 -3.85 1.98 2.65
N MET A 103 -4.09 1.73 3.94
CA MET A 103 -4.03 0.38 4.54
C MET A 103 -5.03 -0.57 3.90
N SER A 104 -6.30 -0.17 3.82
CA SER A 104 -7.35 -1.01 3.24
C SER A 104 -7.07 -1.34 1.77
N ALA A 105 -6.60 -0.35 0.99
CA ALA A 105 -6.21 -0.56 -0.41
C ALA A 105 -5.04 -1.54 -0.56
N TRP A 106 -4.03 -1.40 0.31
CA TRP A 106 -2.89 -2.31 0.39
C TRP A 106 -3.32 -3.75 0.71
N GLU A 107 -4.25 -3.92 1.66
CA GLU A 107 -4.79 -5.23 2.02
C GLU A 107 -5.60 -5.87 0.91
N ARG A 108 -6.48 -5.12 0.20
CA ARG A 108 -7.20 -5.66 -0.96
C ARG A 108 -6.25 -6.17 -2.04
N LEU A 109 -5.18 -5.42 -2.35
CA LEU A 109 -4.15 -5.88 -3.27
C LEU A 109 -3.47 -7.15 -2.77
N ARG A 110 -3.08 -7.19 -1.49
CA ARG A 110 -2.49 -8.39 -0.88
C ARG A 110 -3.40 -9.59 -1.02
N ASP A 111 -4.68 -9.43 -0.73
CA ASP A 111 -5.65 -10.52 -0.73
C ASP A 111 -5.91 -11.05 -2.15
N ILE A 112 -5.99 -10.17 -3.17
CA ILE A 112 -6.07 -10.57 -4.59
C ILE A 112 -4.90 -11.49 -4.96
N PHE A 113 -3.67 -11.08 -4.66
CA PHE A 113 -2.49 -11.83 -5.10
C PHE A 113 -2.19 -13.06 -4.23
N GLN A 114 -2.55 -13.08 -2.94
CA GLN A 114 -2.44 -14.26 -2.08
C GLN A 114 -3.51 -15.32 -2.39
N ASN A 115 -4.75 -14.89 -2.69
CA ASN A 115 -5.81 -15.80 -3.10
C ASN A 115 -5.49 -16.42 -4.46
N ASN A 116 -4.95 -15.65 -5.40
CA ASN A 116 -4.54 -16.16 -6.72
C ASN A 116 -3.43 -17.22 -6.61
N GLN A 117 -2.46 -17.05 -5.72
CA GLN A 117 -1.44 -18.08 -5.46
C GLN A 117 -2.05 -19.35 -4.86
N THR A 118 -2.97 -19.20 -3.90
CA THR A 118 -3.64 -20.33 -3.25
C THR A 118 -4.48 -21.12 -4.26
N LEU A 119 -5.26 -20.44 -5.11
CA LEU A 119 -6.05 -21.06 -6.17
C LEU A 119 -5.18 -21.76 -7.22
N ALA A 120 -4.07 -21.14 -7.63
CA ALA A 120 -3.13 -21.75 -8.57
C ALA A 120 -2.49 -23.04 -8.00
N LEU A 121 -2.11 -23.04 -6.72
CA LEU A 121 -1.58 -24.22 -6.03
C LEU A 121 -2.62 -25.34 -5.91
N LEU A 122 -3.89 -25.00 -5.58
CA LEU A 122 -4.98 -25.97 -5.52
C LEU A 122 -5.26 -26.60 -6.88
N HIS A 123 -5.28 -25.79 -7.95
CA HIS A 123 -5.47 -26.29 -9.31
C HIS A 123 -4.33 -27.22 -9.73
N TRP A 124 -3.08 -26.84 -9.48
CA TRP A 124 -1.90 -27.68 -9.76
C TRP A 124 -1.97 -29.01 -9.01
N SER A 125 -2.29 -28.98 -7.71
CA SER A 125 -2.43 -30.18 -6.87
C SER A 125 -3.50 -31.14 -7.42
N ARG A 126 -4.66 -30.62 -7.81
CA ARG A 126 -5.74 -31.42 -8.41
C ARG A 126 -5.38 -31.99 -9.78
N SER A 127 -4.64 -31.24 -10.60
CA SER A 127 -4.18 -31.71 -11.92
C SER A 127 -3.00 -32.69 -11.87
N SER A 128 -2.30 -32.74 -10.74
CA SER A 128 -1.14 -33.61 -10.52
C SER A 128 -1.49 -34.92 -9.79
N GLN A 129 -2.76 -35.10 -9.41
CA GLN A 129 -3.24 -36.38 -8.90
C GLN A 129 -3.46 -37.35 -10.06
N PRO A 130 -2.86 -38.55 -10.02
CA PRO A 130 -3.11 -39.56 -11.05
C PRO A 130 -4.57 -39.99 -11.01
N LEU A 131 -5.18 -40.14 -12.19
CA LEU A 131 -6.52 -40.71 -12.37
C LEU A 131 -6.48 -42.16 -11.85
N THR A 132 -7.00 -42.39 -10.65
CA THR A 132 -7.28 -43.72 -10.10
C THR A 132 -8.64 -44.22 -10.54
#